data_AF-A0A9X1VPU6-F1
#
_entry.id   AF-A0A9X1VPU6-F1
#
_cell.length_a   1.000
_cell.length_b   1.000
_cell.length_c   1.000
_cell.angle_alpha   90.00
_cell.angle_beta   90.00
_cell.angle_gamma   90.00
#
_symmetry.space_group_name_H-M   'P 1'
#
loop_
_entity.id
_entity.type
_entity.pdbx_description
1 polymer ?
#
loop_
_entity_poly.entity_id
_entity_poly.type
_entity_poly.pdbx_seq_one_letter_code
_entity_poly.pdbx_strand_id
1 'polypeptide(L)' 'METHVTGQPVLGELRHALSAVFFGNPLFSPQEQLLANHYIHECEDAQQLTRWLRRMTAALTHRHPVGPSSTTSLAGYVV' A
#
# COMPACT_ATOMS: atom_id res chain seq x y z
N MET A 1 20.56 19.97 -26.88
CA MET A 1 19.24 19.29 -26.87
C MET A 1 19.23 18.41 -25.64
N GLU A 2 18.51 18.84 -24.62
CA GLU A 2 18.58 18.30 -23.26
C GLU A 2 17.70 17.04 -23.09
N THR A 3 18.40 15.98 -22.65
CA THR A 3 18.04 14.98 -21.63
C THR A 3 16.75 14.14 -21.74
N HIS A 4 16.96 12.88 -22.15
CA HIS A 4 16.42 11.66 -21.52
C HIS A 4 14.99 11.71 -20.93
N VAL A 5 13.97 11.71 -21.80
CA VAL A 5 12.57 11.41 -21.42
C VAL A 5 12.35 9.89 -21.44
N THR A 6 12.91 9.17 -20.49
CA THR A 6 12.66 7.71 -20.32
C THR A 6 12.09 7.34 -18.95
N GLY A 7 12.05 8.27 -17.98
CA GLY A 7 11.57 8.02 -16.62
C GLY A 7 10.15 8.52 -16.30
N GLN A 8 9.63 9.51 -17.03
CA GLN A 8 8.32 10.11 -16.74
C GLN A 8 7.10 9.21 -16.99
N PRO A 9 7.02 8.38 -18.05
CA PRO A 9 5.85 7.50 -18.23
C PRO A 9 5.72 6.48 -17.09
N VAL A 10 6.84 5.94 -16.62
CA VAL A 10 6.90 4.96 -15.52
C VAL A 10 6.39 5.56 -14.20
N LEU A 11 6.73 6.82 -13.91
CA LEU A 11 6.29 7.48 -12.68
C LEU A 11 4.78 7.74 -12.69
N GLY A 12 4.21 8.17 -13.82
CA GLY A 12 2.77 8.38 -13.95
C GLY A 12 1.96 7.10 -13.71
N GLU A 13 2.38 6.00 -14.33
CA GLU A 13 1.77 4.68 -14.13
C GLU A 13 1.89 4.19 -12.69
N LEU A 14 3.06 4.34 -12.07
CA LEU A 14 3.28 3.96 -10.68
C LEU A 14 2.38 4.76 -9.73
N ARG A 15 2.23 6.07 -9.95
CA ARG A 15 1.32 6.91 -9.15
C ARG A 15 -0.12 6.43 -9.27
N HIS A 16 -0.59 6.16 -10.49
CA HIS A 16 -1.95 5.70 -10.72
C HIS A 16 -2.21 4.36 -10.03
N ALA A 17 -1.30 3.39 -10.20
CA ALA A 17 -1.42 2.08 -9.57
C ALA A 17 -1.43 2.17 -8.04
N LEU A 18 -0.57 3.01 -7.45
CA LEU A 18 -0.54 3.21 -6.00
C LEU A 18 -1.81 3.86 -5.48
N SER A 19 -2.30 4.91 -6.13
CA SER A 19 -3.55 5.55 -5.72
C SER A 19 -4.71 4.54 -5.67
N ALA A 20 -4.79 3.63 -6.65
CA ALA A 20 -5.81 2.58 -6.66
C ALA A 20 -5.66 1.56 -5.51
N VAL A 21 -4.44 1.33 -5.00
CA VAL A 21 -4.18 0.40 -3.88
C VAL A 21 -4.54 1.02 -2.52
N PHE A 22 -4.32 2.32 -2.35
CA PHE A 22 -4.52 3.00 -1.07
C PHE A 22 -5.95 3.54 -0.90
N PHE A 23 -6.56 4.08 -1.95
CA PHE A 23 -7.87 4.71 -1.83
C PHE A 23 -9.01 3.69 -1.71
N GLY A 24 -9.81 3.85 -0.66
CA GLY A 24 -10.92 2.93 -0.39
C GLY A 24 -10.50 1.59 0.20
N ASN A 25 -9.21 1.40 0.46
CA ASN A 25 -8.71 0.18 1.07
C ASN A 25 -8.91 0.22 2.60
N PRO A 26 -9.69 -0.70 3.18
CA PRO A 26 -10.04 -0.69 4.61
C PRO A 26 -8.85 -0.98 5.53
N LEU A 27 -7.71 -1.43 5.00
CA LEU A 27 -6.48 -1.64 5.77
C LEU A 27 -5.80 -0.33 6.20
N PHE A 28 -6.21 0.81 5.64
CA PHE A 28 -5.69 2.12 5.98
C PHE A 28 -6.77 3.01 6.58
N SER A 29 -6.43 3.71 7.65
CA SER A 29 -7.29 4.77 8.19
C SER A 29 -7.44 5.91 7.17
N PRO A 30 -8.51 6.72 7.25
CA PRO A 30 -8.70 7.87 6.36
C PRO A 30 -7.50 8.84 6.37
N GLN A 31 -6.86 9.03 7.52
CA GLN A 31 -5.66 9.86 7.65
C GLN A 31 -4.47 9.26 6.90
N GLU A 32 -4.25 7.94 7.00
CA GLU A 32 -3.18 7.26 6.27
C GLU A 32 -3.41 7.31 4.75
N GLN A 33 -4.67 7.21 4.30
CA GLN A 33 -5.02 7.37 2.88
C GLN A 33 -4.71 8.78 2.37
N LEU A 34 -4.98 9.82 3.16
CA LEU A 34 -4.63 11.20 2.79
C LEU A 34 -3.12 11.43 2.73
N LEU A 35 -2.36 10.91 3.71
CA LEU A 35 -0.91 11.01 3.71
C LEU A 35 -0.29 10.23 2.54
N ALA A 36 -0.82 9.05 2.22
CA ALA A 36 -0.43 8.27 1.07
C ALA A 36 -0.70 9.03 -0.24
N ASN A 37 -1.87 9.64 -0.39
CA ASN A 37 -2.19 10.48 -1.55
C ASN A 37 -1.18 11.61 -1.73
N HIS A 38 -0.96 12.39 -0.67
CA HIS A 38 -0.02 13.51 -0.71
C HIS A 38 1.37 13.03 -1.14
N TYR A 39 1.88 11.96 -0.53
CA TYR A 39 3.21 11.43 -0.88
C TYR A 39 3.29 10.93 -2.33
N ILE A 40 2.27 10.21 -2.82
CA ILE A 40 2.23 9.70 -4.20
C ILE A 40 2.30 10.84 -5.22
N HIS A 41 1.57 11.93 -4.97
CA HIS A 41 1.51 13.05 -5.90
C HIS A 41 2.75 13.96 -5.84
N GLU A 42 3.32 14.19 -4.66
CA GLU A 42 4.51 15.03 -4.48
C GLU A 42 5.82 14.32 -4.84
N CYS A 43 5.87 12.98 -4.80
CA CYS A 43 7.10 12.25 -5.07
C CYS A 43 7.43 12.25 -6.57
N GLU A 44 8.51 12.93 -6.96
CA GLU A 44 8.99 13.03 -8.36
C GLU A 44 9.94 11.90 -8.79
N ASP A 45 10.26 10.98 -7.88
CA ASP A 45 11.24 9.92 -8.08
C ASP A 45 10.59 8.54 -7.92
N ALA A 46 10.55 7.78 -9.01
CA ALA A 46 9.95 6.45 -9.04
C ALA A 46 10.64 5.45 -8.09
N GLN A 47 11.95 5.57 -7.86
CA GLN A 47 12.67 4.72 -6.91
C GLN A 47 12.30 5.05 -5.47
N GLN A 48 12.17 6.33 -5.14
CA GLN A 48 11.73 6.75 -3.79
C GLN A 48 10.30 6.27 -3.52
N LEU A 49 9.42 6.44 -4.50
CA LEU A 49 8.04 5.98 -4.43
C LEU A 49 7.96 4.45 -4.26
N THR A 50 8.80 3.70 -4.97
CA THR A 50 8.91 2.22 -4.83
C THR A 50 9.43 1.82 -3.44
N ARG A 51 10.45 2.51 -2.92
CA ARG A 51 10.99 2.24 -1.57
C ARG A 51 9.94 2.54 -0.49
N TRP A 52 9.16 3.60 -0.66
CA TRP A 52 8.06 3.94 0.23
C TRP A 52 6.98 2.86 0.22
N LEU A 53 6.55 2.39 -0.96
CA LEU A 53 5.60 1.27 -1.07
C LEU A 53 6.09 0.06 -0.26
N ARG A 54 7.35 -0.36 -0.44
CA ARG A 54 7.92 -1.50 0.28
C ARG A 54 7.86 -1.34 1.81
N ARG A 55 8.10 -0.12 2.32
CA ARG A 55 8.00 0.17 3.76
C ARG A 55 6.55 0.07 4.25
N MET A 56 5.60 0.61 3.49
CA MET A 56 4.18 0.54 3.82
C MET A 56 3.67 -0.91 3.83
N THR A 57 4.04 -1.72 2.83
CA THR A 57 3.67 -3.14 2.77
C THR A 57 4.25 -3.94 3.95
N ALA A 58 5.51 -3.67 4.34
CA ALA A 58 6.09 -4.29 5.52
C ALA A 58 5.33 -3.90 6.80
N ALA A 59 4.98 -2.61 6.96
CA ALA A 59 4.21 -2.14 8.10
C ALA A 59 2.82 -2.80 8.17
N LEU A 60 2.14 -3.00 7.04
CA LEU A 60 0.87 -3.73 6.98
C LEU A 60 1.02 -5.20 7.37
N THR A 61 2.08 -5.85 6.90
CA THR A 61 2.37 -7.26 7.23
C THR A 61 2.58 -7.44 8.74
N HIS A 62 3.17 -6.46 9.41
CA HIS A 62 3.33 -6.47 10.87
C HIS A 62 2.03 -6.20 11.64
N ARG A 63 1.12 -5.38 11.09
CA ARG A 63 -0.19 -5.07 11.70
C ARG A 63 -1.22 -6.18 11.48
N HIS A 64 -1.10 -6.88 10.37
CA HIS A 64 -1.94 -8.00 9.98
C HIS A 64 -1.03 -9.22 9.76
N PRO A 65 -0.56 -9.88 10.82
CA PRO A 65 -0.05 -11.22 10.63
C PRO A 65 -1.19 -12.04 10.02
N VAL A 66 -0.98 -12.58 8.82
CA VAL A 66 -1.73 -13.75 8.36
C VAL A 66 -1.31 -14.88 9.30
N GLY A 67 -1.79 -14.84 10.53
CA GLY A 67 -1.84 -16.00 11.38
C GLY A 67 -2.87 -16.93 10.77
N PRO A 68 -2.61 -18.24 10.68
CA PRO A 68 -3.67 -19.19 10.39
C PRO A 68 -4.79 -18.89 11.39
N SER A 69 -5.99 -18.62 10.91
CA SER A 69 -7.17 -18.53 11.74
C SER A 69 -7.14 -19.71 12.69
N SER A 70 -6.92 -19.46 13.99
CA SER A 70 -7.27 -20.41 15.02
C SER A 70 -8.76 -20.61 14.90
N THR A 71 -9.12 -21.60 14.10
CA THR A 71 -10.46 -22.15 14.02
C THR A 71 -10.59 -22.87 15.35
N THR A 72 -11.02 -22.15 16.39
CA THR A 72 -11.29 -22.76 17.67
C THR A 72 -12.43 -23.74 17.44
N SER A 73 -12.02 -25.00 17.46
CA SER A 73 -12.78 -26.22 17.30
C SER A 73 -14.12 -26.22 18.04
N LEU A 74 -15.11 -26.86 17.41
CA LEU A 74 -16.35 -27.39 17.98
C LEU A 74 -16.21 -27.81 19.46
N ALA A 75 -17.09 -27.30 20.32
CA ALA A 75 -17.69 -28.04 21.45
C ALA A 75 -18.73 -27.15 22.15
N GLY A 76 -20.02 -27.49 22.02
CA GLY A 76 -21.03 -26.80 22.84
C GLY A 76 -22.49 -26.96 22.42
N TYR A 77 -22.94 -28.15 22.03
CA TYR A 77 -24.34 -28.53 22.20
C TYR A 77 -24.36 -29.92 22.83
N VAL A 78 -24.63 -29.97 24.12
CA VAL A 78 -24.91 -31.19 24.89
C VAL A 78 -26.18 -30.91 25.71
N VAL A 79 -27.20 -31.70 25.36
CA VAL A 79 -28.52 -31.97 26.00
C VAL A 79 -29.56 -30.86 25.94
#